data_AF-A0AA45TUT7-F1
#
_entry.id   AF-A0AA45TUT7-F1
#
_cell.length_a   1.000
_cell.length_b   1.000
_cell.length_c   1.000
_cell.angle_alpha   90.00
_cell.angle_beta   90.00
_cell.angle_gamma   90.00
#
_symmetry.space_group_name_H-M   'P 1'
#
loop_
_entity.id
_entity.type
_entity.pdbx_description
1 polymer ?
#
loop_
_entity_poly.entity_id
_entity_poly.type
_entity_poly.pdbx_seq_one_letter_code
_entity_poly.pdbx_strand_id
1 'polypeptide(L)'
;MYRLCLLGCVVFLAACGEKAPDEGAIRVSVTYGTFKPACVRVEAKDAQGHQEATDIPAGQFKNPDKKEVLVAVRRKADWDTTLSVTVSSYVEPGCTGEAVETFTNASLNVVPKEFTPYNVTLEAVDLDGDGSPSPAGLKWAGISDCDDTRDDVHPGAEEKCDTAIDFDCDGKKACADTKCAQKTCTDGDLCNMAKKCIGVGASALCGGGTPKCTQGAGQCQATVTCEASTGQCIEGNVVVGTTCDTGNPCMLNGRCTAGKQCVGDPKACTTPMNAQCQESTGTCNPTNGGCEYAPKPVSASCVDGDVCHAPGFCDGAGTCNGTPTPCPSRECTTVAGCTANNSCIYAGDPAQFDLPCSQDESGTPRVCSASGQCVAFPYTPTNFNPNVIPGGDIGELRTTGPVVFDTETQTWTPQANGGPDTTAFSVHPLPQTGGAPEILLIPVRTLALGGELRIVGTRPVILAVYGDATLSHDILASGRIVNGAPVPGAGGNQACAASQGKEGQFSGGGGQG
;
A
#
# COMPACT_ATOMS: atom_id res chain seq x y z
N MET A 1 -55.35 -64.38 28.15
CA MET A 1 -56.50 -64.46 27.21
C MET A 1 -56.94 -63.05 26.88
N TYR A 2 -56.55 -62.49 25.74
CA TYR A 2 -57.20 -61.32 25.18
C TYR A 2 -58.07 -61.79 24.02
N ARG A 3 -59.39 -61.84 24.26
CA ARG A 3 -60.40 -61.96 23.21
C ARG A 3 -60.52 -60.58 22.57
N LEU A 4 -59.92 -60.39 21.39
CA LEU A 4 -60.35 -59.32 20.50
C LEU A 4 -61.43 -59.90 19.58
N CYS A 5 -62.69 -59.62 19.92
CA CYS A 5 -63.81 -59.74 18.99
C CYS A 5 -63.76 -58.52 18.06
N LEU A 6 -63.54 -58.70 16.76
CA LEU A 6 -64.00 -57.78 15.71
C LEU A 6 -64.20 -58.58 14.41
N LEU A 7 -65.36 -58.37 13.79
CA LEU A 7 -65.82 -59.02 12.57
C LEU A 7 -64.99 -58.55 11.36
N GLY A 8 -64.49 -59.50 10.57
CA GLY A 8 -63.76 -59.29 9.32
C GLY A 8 -62.56 -60.24 9.25
N CYS A 9 -62.59 -61.22 8.33
CA CYS A 9 -61.61 -62.29 8.04
C CYS A 9 -60.46 -62.39 9.04
N VAL A 10 -60.64 -63.25 10.03
CA VAL A 10 -59.66 -63.28 11.11
C VAL A 10 -58.64 -64.37 10.86
N VAL A 11 -57.60 -63.96 10.13
CA VAL A 11 -56.30 -64.61 10.20
C VAL A 11 -55.79 -64.38 11.62
N PHE A 12 -55.84 -65.41 12.46
CA PHE A 12 -55.37 -65.34 13.83
C PHE A 12 -54.14 -66.22 14.02
N LEU A 13 -53.28 -65.82 14.97
CA LEU A 13 -52.24 -66.69 15.49
C LEU A 13 -52.89 -67.92 16.16
N ALA A 14 -52.83 -69.06 15.49
CA ALA A 14 -53.45 -70.30 15.96
C ALA A 14 -52.77 -70.79 17.25
N ALA A 15 -53.56 -71.32 18.18
CA ALA A 15 -53.03 -72.06 19.32
C ALA A 15 -53.03 -73.56 19.03
N CYS A 16 -52.05 -74.30 19.54
CA CYS A 16 -52.08 -75.76 19.47
C CYS A 16 -53.35 -76.29 20.16
N GLY A 17 -54.20 -77.01 19.42
CA GLY A 17 -55.40 -77.68 19.95
C GLY A 17 -56.75 -77.03 19.64
N GLU A 18 -56.81 -75.99 18.81
CA GLU A 18 -58.09 -75.42 18.36
C GLU A 18 -58.87 -76.36 17.43
N LYS A 19 -60.21 -76.39 17.58
CA LYS A 19 -61.12 -77.08 16.65
C LYS A 19 -61.23 -76.26 15.36
N ALA A 20 -61.27 -76.95 14.22
CA ALA A 20 -61.45 -76.30 12.93
C ALA A 20 -62.82 -75.60 12.85
N PRO A 21 -62.90 -74.41 12.22
CA PRO A 21 -64.15 -73.69 12.07
C PRO A 21 -65.09 -74.38 11.07
N ASP A 22 -66.39 -74.07 11.14
CA ASP A 22 -67.41 -74.73 10.30
C ASP A 22 -67.14 -74.59 8.80
N GLU A 23 -66.68 -73.42 8.35
CA GLU A 23 -66.31 -73.14 6.95
C GLU A 23 -64.95 -73.72 6.53
N GLY A 24 -64.21 -74.32 7.48
CA GLY A 24 -62.84 -74.79 7.28
C GLY A 24 -61.79 -73.66 7.36
N ALA A 25 -60.53 -74.05 7.54
CA ALA A 25 -59.41 -73.12 7.56
C ALA A 25 -58.14 -73.75 7.00
N ILE A 26 -57.22 -72.93 6.52
CA ILE A 26 -55.86 -73.35 6.19
C ILE A 26 -54.99 -73.10 7.42
N ARG A 27 -54.26 -74.12 7.86
CA ARG A 27 -53.23 -73.96 8.89
C ARG A 27 -51.90 -73.73 8.20
N VAL A 28 -51.44 -72.49 8.23
CA VAL A 28 -50.13 -72.09 7.72
C VAL A 28 -49.10 -72.25 8.85
N SER A 29 -48.12 -73.13 8.65
CA SER A 29 -46.96 -73.27 9.52
C SER A 29 -45.74 -72.71 8.80
N VAL A 30 -45.16 -71.65 9.35
CA VAL A 30 -43.98 -70.98 8.81
C VAL A 30 -42.80 -71.26 9.73
N THR A 31 -41.84 -72.07 9.28
CA THR A 31 -40.61 -72.35 10.03
C THR A 31 -39.46 -71.51 9.47
N TYR A 32 -38.57 -71.00 10.33
CA TYR A 32 -37.40 -70.21 9.91
C TYR A 32 -36.08 -70.73 10.49
N GLY A 33 -34.99 -70.49 9.74
CA GLY A 33 -33.63 -70.94 10.05
C GLY A 33 -32.91 -70.06 11.06
N THR A 34 -31.73 -69.57 10.69
CA THR A 34 -30.97 -68.65 11.55
C THR A 34 -31.48 -67.21 11.43
N PHE A 35 -31.92 -66.80 10.24
CA PHE A 35 -32.63 -65.52 10.05
C PHE A 35 -33.99 -65.54 10.73
N LYS A 36 -34.16 -64.64 11.69
CA LYS A 36 -35.44 -64.39 12.34
C LYS A 36 -36.10 -63.17 11.69
N PRO A 37 -37.14 -63.33 10.87
CA PRO A 37 -37.80 -62.20 10.24
C PRO A 37 -38.42 -61.27 11.27
N ALA A 38 -38.31 -59.96 11.07
CA ALA A 38 -38.94 -58.96 11.92
C ALA A 38 -40.46 -58.96 11.77
N CYS A 39 -40.97 -59.41 10.63
CA CYS A 39 -42.40 -59.57 10.38
C CYS A 39 -42.68 -60.65 9.32
N VAL A 40 -43.78 -61.39 9.48
CA VAL A 40 -44.31 -62.33 8.48
C VAL A 40 -45.71 -61.89 8.07
N ARG A 41 -45.94 -61.73 6.76
CA ARG A 41 -47.25 -61.47 6.18
C ARG A 41 -47.82 -62.78 5.62
N VAL A 42 -49.05 -63.10 5.99
CA VAL A 42 -49.83 -64.16 5.35
C VAL A 42 -51.01 -63.52 4.63
N GLU A 43 -51.04 -63.68 3.32
CA GLU A 43 -52.10 -63.17 2.44
C GLU A 43 -52.89 -64.33 1.82
N ALA A 44 -54.21 -64.18 1.78
CA ALA A 44 -55.12 -65.12 1.14
C ALA A 44 -55.94 -64.42 0.07
N LYS A 45 -56.13 -65.10 -1.06
CA LYS A 45 -56.90 -64.62 -2.21
C LYS A 45 -57.75 -65.73 -2.82
N ASP A 46 -58.93 -65.40 -3.33
CA ASP A 46 -59.76 -66.33 -4.11
C ASP A 46 -59.86 -65.94 -5.60
N ALA A 47 -60.54 -66.76 -6.41
CA ALA A 47 -60.67 -66.52 -7.85
C ALA A 47 -61.69 -65.40 -8.15
N GLN A 48 -62.60 -65.10 -7.22
CA GLN A 48 -63.57 -64.00 -7.30
C GLN A 48 -62.93 -62.63 -7.03
N GLY A 49 -61.68 -62.60 -6.59
CA GLY A 49 -60.90 -61.37 -6.36
C GLY A 49 -60.96 -60.87 -4.92
N HIS A 50 -61.54 -61.63 -3.99
CA HIS A 50 -61.42 -61.33 -2.57
C HIS A 50 -59.97 -61.54 -2.12
N GLN A 51 -59.46 -60.61 -1.31
CA GLN A 51 -58.08 -60.64 -0.83
C GLN A 51 -57.99 -60.02 0.57
N GLU A 52 -57.29 -60.70 1.47
CA GLU A 52 -56.97 -60.19 2.80
C GLU A 52 -55.61 -60.70 3.28
N ALA A 53 -54.93 -59.87 4.06
CA ALA A 53 -53.59 -60.18 4.59
C ALA A 53 -53.53 -59.90 6.10
N THR A 54 -52.58 -60.55 6.77
CA THR A 54 -52.28 -60.26 8.17
C THR A 54 -50.79 -60.25 8.40
N ASP A 55 -50.36 -59.18 9.06
CA ASP A 55 -48.98 -58.92 9.43
C ASP A 55 -48.76 -59.40 10.85
N ILE A 56 -47.69 -60.17 11.01
CA ILE A 56 -47.33 -60.78 12.27
C ILE A 56 -45.92 -60.30 12.60
N PRO A 57 -45.79 -59.24 13.40
CA PRO A 57 -44.49 -58.78 13.89
C PRO A 57 -43.82 -59.87 14.75
N ALA A 58 -42.49 -59.90 14.75
CA ALA A 58 -41.69 -60.88 15.48
C ALA A 58 -42.00 -60.94 16.98
N GLY A 59 -42.39 -59.81 17.58
CA GLY A 59 -42.85 -59.75 18.97
C GLY A 59 -44.13 -60.54 19.26
N GLN A 60 -44.86 -60.97 18.21
CA GLN A 60 -46.07 -61.77 18.31
C GLN A 60 -45.84 -63.25 17.96
N PHE A 61 -44.62 -63.65 17.59
CA PHE A 61 -44.29 -65.05 17.30
C PHE A 61 -44.48 -65.90 18.56
N LYS A 62 -45.43 -66.83 18.51
CA LYS A 62 -45.72 -67.76 19.61
C LYS A 62 -44.69 -68.89 19.59
N ASN A 63 -44.05 -69.17 20.74
CA ASN A 63 -43.00 -70.19 20.88
C ASN A 63 -41.75 -69.92 20.03
N PRO A 64 -41.05 -68.79 20.24
CA PRO A 64 -39.86 -68.43 19.46
C PRO A 64 -38.76 -69.51 19.51
N ASP A 65 -38.69 -70.31 20.58
CA ASP A 65 -37.73 -71.42 20.73
C ASP A 65 -37.91 -72.52 19.67
N LYS A 66 -39.10 -72.63 19.07
CA LYS A 66 -39.39 -73.58 18.00
C LYS A 66 -39.16 -73.00 16.60
N LYS A 67 -38.83 -71.71 16.49
CA LYS A 67 -38.65 -70.98 15.22
C LYS A 67 -39.81 -71.20 14.24
N GLU A 68 -41.03 -71.16 14.76
CA GLU A 68 -42.26 -71.45 14.02
C GLU A 68 -43.29 -70.34 14.26
N VAL A 69 -43.99 -69.92 13.20
CA VAL A 69 -45.16 -69.04 13.24
C VAL A 69 -46.36 -69.82 12.73
N LEU A 70 -47.37 -69.98 13.59
CA LEU A 70 -48.60 -70.69 13.27
C LEU A 70 -49.75 -69.72 13.03
N VAL A 71 -50.37 -69.83 11.86
CA VAL A 71 -51.43 -68.93 11.42
C VAL A 71 -52.60 -69.74 10.89
N ALA A 72 -53.82 -69.42 11.34
CA ALA A 72 -55.03 -70.00 10.79
C ALA A 72 -55.68 -69.01 9.82
N VAL A 73 -55.73 -69.34 8.54
CA VAL A 73 -56.45 -68.60 7.51
C VAL A 73 -57.86 -69.19 7.41
N ARG A 74 -58.83 -68.52 8.05
CA ARG A 74 -60.22 -68.98 8.05
C ARG A 74 -60.93 -68.54 6.78
N ARG A 75 -61.58 -69.48 6.09
CA ARG A 75 -62.44 -69.18 4.94
C ARG A 75 -63.73 -68.50 5.40
N LYS A 76 -64.16 -67.45 4.69
CA LYS A 76 -65.49 -66.88 4.86
C LYS A 76 -66.50 -67.57 3.95
N ALA A 77 -67.77 -67.53 4.32
CA ALA A 77 -68.84 -68.19 3.58
C ALA A 77 -69.00 -67.66 2.13
N ASP A 78 -68.68 -66.38 1.90
CA ASP A 78 -68.77 -65.66 0.63
C ASP A 78 -67.52 -65.80 -0.27
N TRP A 79 -66.45 -66.44 0.21
CA TRP A 79 -65.24 -66.71 -0.58
C TRP A 79 -65.35 -68.04 -1.33
N ASP A 80 -64.44 -68.33 -2.28
CA ASP A 80 -64.35 -69.67 -2.85
C ASP A 80 -63.86 -70.72 -1.83
N THR A 81 -64.05 -72.00 -2.15
CA THR A 81 -63.45 -73.12 -1.40
C THR A 81 -61.98 -73.35 -1.73
N THR A 82 -61.48 -72.79 -2.83
CA THR A 82 -60.06 -72.86 -3.21
C THR A 82 -59.43 -71.49 -3.02
N LEU A 83 -58.40 -71.41 -2.19
CA LEU A 83 -57.68 -70.17 -1.88
C LEU A 83 -56.23 -70.26 -2.35
N SER A 84 -55.72 -69.15 -2.88
CA SER A 84 -54.29 -68.90 -3.01
C SER A 84 -53.77 -68.29 -1.71
N VAL A 85 -52.73 -68.88 -1.12
CA VAL A 85 -52.11 -68.34 0.10
C VAL A 85 -50.64 -68.02 -0.15
N THR A 86 -50.25 -66.80 0.17
CA THR A 86 -48.89 -66.27 0.03
C THR A 86 -48.32 -65.96 1.41
N VAL A 87 -47.09 -66.40 1.65
CA VAL A 87 -46.32 -66.09 2.86
C VAL A 87 -45.11 -65.28 2.45
N SER A 88 -44.92 -64.12 3.06
CA SER A 88 -43.77 -63.23 2.83
C SER A 88 -43.09 -62.87 4.14
N SER A 89 -41.76 -62.79 4.14
CA SER A 89 -40.98 -62.37 5.31
C SER A 89 -40.33 -60.99 5.07
N TYR A 90 -40.13 -60.23 6.15
CA TYR A 90 -39.63 -58.85 6.10
C TYR A 90 -38.60 -58.60 7.21
N VAL A 91 -37.62 -57.74 6.90
CA VAL A 91 -36.65 -57.19 7.86
C VAL A 91 -37.24 -56.05 8.71
N GLU A 92 -38.32 -55.42 8.25
CA GLU A 92 -39.01 -54.35 8.98
C GLU A 92 -40.15 -54.90 9.85
N PRO A 93 -40.28 -54.50 11.14
CA PRO A 93 -41.35 -54.96 12.03
C PRO A 93 -42.77 -54.67 11.55
N GLY A 94 -42.93 -53.69 10.65
CA GLY A 94 -44.21 -53.30 10.06
C GLY A 94 -44.65 -54.12 8.85
N CYS A 95 -43.90 -55.15 8.42
CA CYS A 95 -44.14 -55.85 7.15
C CYS A 95 -44.17 -54.89 5.95
N THR A 96 -43.26 -53.92 5.94
CA THR A 96 -43.12 -52.90 4.89
C THR A 96 -41.84 -53.10 4.10
N GLY A 97 -41.80 -52.59 2.87
CA GLY A 97 -40.64 -52.70 1.99
C GLY A 97 -40.65 -53.97 1.14
N GLU A 98 -39.48 -54.31 0.61
CA GLU A 98 -39.28 -55.51 -0.21
C GLU A 98 -39.27 -56.77 0.67
N ALA A 99 -40.13 -57.73 0.35
CA ALA A 99 -40.12 -59.02 1.04
C ALA A 99 -38.79 -59.74 0.80
N VAL A 100 -38.17 -60.25 1.86
CA VAL A 100 -36.90 -61.01 1.80
C VAL A 100 -37.07 -62.25 0.93
N GLU A 101 -38.20 -62.92 1.10
CA GLU A 101 -38.59 -64.12 0.38
C GLU A 101 -40.13 -64.22 0.39
N THR A 102 -40.69 -64.91 -0.59
CA THR A 102 -42.14 -65.07 -0.76
C THR A 102 -42.47 -66.45 -1.32
N PHE A 103 -43.41 -67.13 -0.67
CA PHE A 103 -43.85 -68.48 -1.01
C PHE A 103 -45.35 -68.50 -1.22
N THR A 104 -45.80 -68.88 -2.42
CA THR A 104 -47.23 -68.93 -2.77
C THR A 104 -47.65 -70.35 -3.11
N ASN A 105 -48.73 -70.81 -2.48
CA ASN A 105 -49.51 -71.93 -2.99
C ASN A 105 -50.80 -71.40 -3.60
N ALA A 106 -50.92 -71.54 -4.93
CA ALA A 106 -52.00 -70.92 -5.69
C ALA A 106 -53.37 -71.62 -5.55
N SER A 107 -53.42 -72.83 -4.97
CA SER A 107 -54.63 -73.65 -5.00
C SER A 107 -54.74 -74.59 -3.79
N LEU A 108 -55.01 -74.01 -2.62
CA LEU A 108 -55.33 -74.76 -1.41
C LEU A 108 -56.85 -74.93 -1.28
N ASN A 109 -57.31 -76.18 -1.32
CA ASN A 109 -58.71 -76.50 -1.11
C ASN A 109 -59.05 -76.51 0.38
N VAL A 110 -60.04 -75.73 0.79
CA VAL A 110 -60.49 -75.61 2.18
C VAL A 110 -61.64 -76.59 2.42
N VAL A 111 -61.44 -77.51 3.36
CA VAL A 111 -62.44 -78.51 3.74
C VAL A 111 -63.20 -78.03 4.98
N PRO A 112 -64.55 -77.96 4.95
CA PRO A 112 -65.37 -77.61 6.11
C PRO A 112 -65.04 -78.47 7.34
N LYS A 113 -64.94 -77.85 8.52
CA LYS A 113 -64.60 -78.51 9.80
C LYS A 113 -63.24 -79.21 9.83
N GLU A 114 -62.34 -78.90 8.90
CA GLU A 114 -60.97 -79.39 8.89
C GLU A 114 -59.94 -78.25 8.75
N PHE A 115 -58.68 -78.56 9.04
CA PHE A 115 -57.54 -77.70 8.74
C PHE A 115 -56.76 -78.27 7.55
N THR A 116 -56.76 -77.55 6.44
CA THR A 116 -55.87 -77.86 5.31
C THR A 116 -54.45 -77.38 5.65
N PRO A 117 -53.42 -78.25 5.71
CA PRO A 117 -52.07 -77.83 6.06
C PRO A 117 -51.38 -77.10 4.90
N TYR A 118 -50.67 -76.03 5.21
CA TYR A 118 -49.70 -75.39 4.32
C TYR A 118 -48.42 -75.10 5.12
N ASN A 119 -47.35 -75.84 4.82
CA ASN A 119 -46.08 -75.67 5.52
C ASN A 119 -45.12 -74.89 4.62
N VAL A 120 -44.51 -73.85 5.16
CA VAL A 120 -43.53 -72.99 4.49
C VAL A 120 -42.26 -72.98 5.32
N THR A 121 -41.12 -73.24 4.70
CA THR A 121 -39.81 -73.08 5.31
C THR A 121 -39.13 -71.88 4.68
N LEU A 122 -38.87 -70.87 5.51
CA LEU A 122 -38.08 -69.71 5.15
C LEU A 122 -36.61 -70.13 5.02
N GLU A 123 -35.98 -69.74 3.91
CA GLU A 123 -34.64 -70.16 3.48
C GLU A 123 -33.57 -69.13 3.84
N ALA A 124 -33.96 -67.91 4.24
CA ALA A 124 -33.04 -66.87 4.63
C ALA A 124 -32.11 -67.29 5.79
N VAL A 125 -30.86 -66.84 5.70
CA VAL A 125 -29.78 -67.12 6.66
C VAL A 125 -29.27 -65.81 7.22
N ASP A 126 -28.86 -65.85 8.49
CA ASP A 126 -28.24 -64.79 9.29
C ASP A 126 -27.28 -65.52 10.24
N LEU A 127 -25.99 -65.52 9.95
CA LEU A 127 -25.00 -66.37 10.63
C LEU A 127 -24.41 -65.68 11.87
N ASP A 128 -24.21 -64.37 11.82
CA ASP A 128 -23.67 -63.58 12.92
C ASP A 128 -24.74 -63.04 13.88
N GLY A 129 -26.01 -63.06 13.46
CA GLY A 129 -27.16 -62.77 14.31
C GLY A 129 -27.48 -61.29 14.45
N ASP A 130 -27.05 -60.43 13.51
CA ASP A 130 -27.39 -59.01 13.53
C ASP A 130 -28.80 -58.68 13.04
N GLY A 131 -29.52 -59.69 12.52
CA GLY A 131 -30.90 -59.55 12.05
C GLY A 131 -31.01 -59.20 10.56
N SER A 132 -29.91 -59.17 9.82
CA SER A 132 -29.86 -58.94 8.38
C SER A 132 -29.71 -60.26 7.63
N PRO A 133 -30.38 -60.42 6.47
CA PRO A 133 -30.26 -61.66 5.73
C PRO A 133 -28.99 -61.68 4.87
N SER A 134 -28.32 -62.82 4.91
CA SER A 134 -27.17 -63.20 4.10
C SER A 134 -27.42 -62.98 2.60
N PRO A 135 -26.39 -62.57 1.83
CA PRO A 135 -26.49 -62.48 0.37
C PRO A 135 -26.48 -63.87 -0.29
N ALA A 136 -26.10 -64.91 0.45
CA ALA A 136 -25.93 -66.25 -0.09
C ALA A 136 -27.27 -66.95 -0.33
N GLY A 137 -27.54 -67.34 -1.58
CA GLY A 137 -28.66 -68.22 -1.93
C GLY A 137 -30.03 -67.53 -2.06
N LEU A 138 -30.14 -66.26 -1.67
CA LEU A 138 -31.37 -65.47 -1.80
C LEU A 138 -31.28 -64.45 -2.95
N LYS A 139 -32.36 -64.32 -3.72
CA LYS A 139 -32.55 -63.21 -4.66
C LYS A 139 -33.51 -62.20 -4.04
N TRP A 140 -32.99 -61.38 -3.15
CA TRP A 140 -33.73 -60.28 -2.54
C TRP A 140 -33.39 -58.94 -3.22
N ALA A 141 -34.39 -58.09 -3.40
CA ALA A 141 -34.21 -56.75 -3.98
C ALA A 141 -33.80 -55.68 -2.94
N GLY A 142 -33.86 -56.01 -1.64
CA GLY A 142 -33.33 -55.18 -0.57
C GLY A 142 -31.81 -55.26 -0.45
N ILE A 143 -31.27 -54.53 0.53
CA ILE A 143 -29.83 -54.55 0.83
C ILE A 143 -29.59 -55.72 1.78
N SER A 144 -28.91 -56.76 1.28
CA SER A 144 -28.45 -57.88 2.11
C SER A 144 -27.30 -57.47 2.99
N ASP A 145 -27.03 -58.29 3.98
CA ASP A 145 -25.74 -58.29 4.66
C ASP A 145 -24.60 -58.45 3.62
N CYS A 146 -23.54 -57.68 3.77
CA CYS A 146 -22.37 -57.71 2.91
C CYS A 146 -21.21 -58.53 3.50
N ASP A 147 -21.24 -58.83 4.80
CA ASP A 147 -20.30 -59.71 5.51
C ASP A 147 -21.00 -60.44 6.68
N ASP A 148 -21.75 -61.49 6.34
CA ASP A 148 -22.51 -62.42 7.22
C ASP A 148 -21.60 -63.31 8.11
N THR A 149 -20.44 -62.78 8.51
CA THR A 149 -19.55 -63.35 9.52
C THR A 149 -19.27 -62.36 10.64
N ARG A 150 -19.85 -61.15 10.59
CA ARG A 150 -19.55 -60.00 11.43
C ARG A 150 -20.83 -59.24 11.77
N ASP A 151 -21.24 -59.39 13.02
CA ASP A 151 -22.40 -58.70 13.61
C ASP A 151 -22.33 -57.16 13.63
N ASP A 152 -21.17 -56.58 13.30
CA ASP A 152 -20.97 -55.14 13.19
C ASP A 152 -21.02 -54.62 11.75
N VAL A 153 -21.17 -55.49 10.75
CA VAL A 153 -21.23 -55.14 9.32
C VAL A 153 -22.59 -55.54 8.76
N HIS A 154 -23.49 -54.59 8.67
CA HIS A 154 -24.86 -54.85 8.23
C HIS A 154 -25.57 -53.60 7.74
N PRO A 155 -26.65 -53.73 6.94
CA PRO A 155 -27.48 -52.62 6.52
C PRO A 155 -27.81 -51.65 7.66
N GLY A 156 -27.36 -50.39 7.51
CA GLY A 156 -27.64 -49.32 8.46
C GLY A 156 -26.72 -49.22 9.69
N ALA A 157 -25.64 -50.02 9.77
CA ALA A 157 -24.64 -49.88 10.83
C ALA A 157 -23.93 -48.49 10.85
N GLU A 158 -23.18 -48.22 11.91
CA GLU A 158 -22.33 -47.02 11.99
C GLU A 158 -21.01 -47.22 11.23
N GLU A 159 -20.74 -46.33 10.28
CA GLU A 159 -19.54 -46.40 9.46
C GLU A 159 -18.25 -46.03 10.23
N LYS A 160 -17.22 -46.89 10.14
CA LYS A 160 -15.89 -46.63 10.71
C LYS A 160 -14.91 -46.15 9.63
N CYS A 161 -14.74 -44.84 9.57
CA CYS A 161 -14.05 -44.09 8.52
C CYS A 161 -12.54 -44.29 8.40
N ASP A 162 -11.92 -44.95 9.36
CA ASP A 162 -10.48 -45.22 9.42
C ASP A 162 -10.10 -46.59 8.86
N THR A 163 -11.08 -47.37 8.37
CA THR A 163 -10.87 -48.67 7.75
C THR A 163 -11.44 -48.71 6.33
N ALA A 164 -11.14 -49.77 5.58
CA ALA A 164 -11.64 -49.99 4.22
C ALA A 164 -12.81 -50.99 4.15
N ILE A 165 -13.48 -51.23 5.28
CA ILE A 165 -14.69 -52.07 5.41
C ILE A 165 -15.91 -51.16 5.18
N ASP A 166 -16.89 -51.65 4.43
CA ASP A 166 -18.21 -51.05 4.27
C ASP A 166 -19.08 -51.60 5.40
N PHE A 167 -19.30 -50.83 6.48
CA PHE A 167 -20.01 -51.35 7.65
C PHE A 167 -21.51 -51.34 7.46
N ASP A 168 -22.04 -50.39 6.70
CA ASP A 168 -23.49 -50.21 6.56
C ASP A 168 -24.08 -50.84 5.28
N CYS A 169 -23.24 -51.55 4.53
CA CYS A 169 -23.53 -52.28 3.31
C CYS A 169 -24.17 -51.42 2.21
N ASP A 170 -23.90 -50.10 2.20
CA ASP A 170 -24.45 -49.18 1.21
C ASP A 170 -23.59 -49.08 -0.08
N GLY A 171 -22.47 -49.81 -0.12
CA GLY A 171 -21.50 -49.83 -1.21
C GLY A 171 -20.43 -48.73 -1.11
N LYS A 172 -20.46 -47.90 -0.08
CA LYS A 172 -19.44 -46.90 0.21
C LYS A 172 -18.70 -47.28 1.49
N LYS A 173 -17.47 -46.80 1.58
CA LYS A 173 -16.59 -47.09 2.71
C LYS A 173 -15.55 -46.02 2.91
N ALA A 174 -14.99 -45.94 4.09
CA ALA A 174 -13.95 -44.97 4.42
C ALA A 174 -14.40 -43.54 4.02
N CYS A 175 -13.50 -42.73 3.48
CA CYS A 175 -13.85 -41.38 3.04
C CYS A 175 -14.86 -41.30 1.90
N ALA A 176 -15.06 -42.37 1.11
CA ALA A 176 -16.06 -42.37 0.04
C ALA A 176 -17.49 -42.38 0.58
N ASP A 177 -17.69 -42.84 1.83
CA ASP A 177 -18.96 -42.68 2.52
C ASP A 177 -19.16 -41.22 2.96
N THR A 178 -20.30 -40.69 2.55
CA THR A 178 -20.82 -39.40 3.00
C THR A 178 -20.91 -39.24 4.52
N LYS A 179 -21.15 -40.31 5.29
CA LYS A 179 -21.16 -40.30 6.77
C LYS A 179 -19.76 -40.02 7.36
N CYS A 180 -18.72 -40.23 6.57
CA CYS A 180 -17.32 -40.00 6.94
C CYS A 180 -16.78 -38.62 6.62
N ALA A 181 -17.59 -37.74 6.03
CA ALA A 181 -17.18 -36.36 5.75
C ALA A 181 -16.63 -35.68 7.01
N GLN A 182 -15.40 -35.13 6.92
CA GLN A 182 -14.69 -34.45 8.02
C GLN A 182 -14.35 -35.32 9.24
N LYS A 183 -14.61 -36.63 9.19
CA LYS A 183 -14.16 -37.57 10.22
C LYS A 183 -12.69 -37.88 10.06
N THR A 184 -12.07 -38.32 11.16
CA THR A 184 -10.68 -38.79 11.15
C THR A 184 -10.57 -40.01 10.25
N CYS A 185 -9.47 -40.09 9.52
CA CYS A 185 -9.19 -41.20 8.61
C CYS A 185 -7.70 -41.52 8.64
N THR A 186 -7.35 -42.68 8.08
CA THR A 186 -5.96 -43.08 7.87
C THR A 186 -5.77 -43.56 6.42
N ASP A 187 -4.66 -43.17 5.81
CA ASP A 187 -4.26 -43.57 4.44
C ASP A 187 -2.87 -44.23 4.41
N GLY A 188 -2.36 -44.64 5.58
CA GLY A 188 -1.02 -45.19 5.73
C GLY A 188 0.11 -44.14 5.74
N ASP A 189 -0.19 -42.84 5.64
CA ASP A 189 0.81 -41.80 5.81
C ASP A 189 1.25 -41.67 7.27
N LEU A 190 2.50 -42.04 7.53
CA LEU A 190 3.10 -41.99 8.87
C LEU A 190 3.71 -40.63 9.22
N CYS A 191 3.74 -39.69 8.28
CA CYS A 191 4.41 -38.40 8.37
C CYS A 191 3.46 -37.23 8.61
N ASN A 192 2.17 -37.41 8.41
CA ASN A 192 1.14 -36.43 8.74
C ASN A 192 0.15 -37.00 9.76
N MET A 193 -0.19 -36.20 10.76
CA MET A 193 -1.12 -36.59 11.83
C MET A 193 -2.47 -35.90 11.66
N ALA A 194 -3.50 -36.44 12.32
CA ALA A 194 -4.83 -35.83 12.41
C ALA A 194 -5.47 -35.54 11.02
N LYS A 195 -5.27 -36.45 10.08
CA LYS A 195 -5.92 -36.40 8.76
C LYS A 195 -7.43 -36.56 8.87
N LYS A 196 -8.14 -36.03 7.89
CA LYS A 196 -9.59 -36.09 7.79
C LYS A 196 -10.03 -36.38 6.37
N CYS A 197 -11.24 -36.91 6.22
CA CYS A 197 -11.84 -37.07 4.90
C CYS A 197 -12.18 -35.72 4.30
N ILE A 198 -11.62 -35.47 3.11
CA ILE A 198 -11.81 -34.27 2.31
C ILE A 198 -12.60 -34.64 1.05
N GLY A 199 -13.66 -33.89 0.78
CA GLY A 199 -14.58 -34.17 -0.32
C GLY A 199 -15.74 -35.08 0.10
N VAL A 200 -16.52 -35.52 -0.89
CA VAL A 200 -17.66 -36.44 -0.74
C VAL A 200 -17.68 -37.42 -1.91
N GLY A 201 -18.26 -38.61 -1.70
CA GLY A 201 -18.42 -39.64 -2.72
C GLY A 201 -17.10 -40.24 -3.20
N ALA A 202 -17.09 -40.83 -4.40
CA ALA A 202 -15.93 -41.56 -4.93
C ALA A 202 -14.64 -40.74 -5.09
N SER A 203 -14.74 -39.40 -5.12
CA SER A 203 -13.59 -38.49 -5.15
C SER A 203 -13.05 -38.11 -3.77
N ALA A 204 -13.73 -38.49 -2.70
CA ALA A 204 -13.29 -38.18 -1.36
C ALA A 204 -12.03 -38.96 -1.00
N LEU A 205 -11.09 -38.27 -0.35
CA LEU A 205 -9.80 -38.83 0.01
C LEU A 205 -9.46 -38.47 1.45
N CYS A 206 -8.66 -39.32 2.09
CA CYS A 206 -8.08 -39.00 3.38
C CYS A 206 -6.90 -38.05 3.17
N GLY A 207 -6.99 -36.83 3.69
CA GLY A 207 -6.01 -35.80 3.38
C GLY A 207 -5.88 -34.74 4.45
N GLY A 208 -5.03 -33.75 4.17
CA GLY A 208 -4.66 -32.72 5.14
C GLY A 208 -3.75 -33.27 6.23
N GLY A 209 -3.99 -32.82 7.47
CA GLY A 209 -3.18 -33.14 8.63
C GLY A 209 -2.05 -32.15 8.90
N THR A 210 -1.35 -32.36 10.01
CA THR A 210 -0.16 -31.58 10.38
C THR A 210 1.09 -32.44 10.28
N PRO A 211 2.25 -31.87 9.87
CA PRO A 211 3.50 -32.61 9.84
C PRO A 211 3.85 -33.16 11.24
N LYS A 212 4.17 -34.45 11.30
CA LYS A 212 4.63 -35.13 12.53
C LYS A 212 5.99 -34.59 12.99
N CYS A 213 6.89 -34.34 12.04
CA CYS A 213 8.23 -33.87 12.32
C CYS A 213 8.27 -32.35 12.38
N THR A 214 8.79 -31.82 13.48
CA THR A 214 8.92 -30.38 13.69
C THR A 214 10.27 -29.90 13.19
N GLN A 215 10.24 -28.83 12.38
CA GLN A 215 11.45 -28.14 11.97
C GLN A 215 11.88 -27.18 13.09
N GLY A 216 13.11 -27.30 13.57
CA GLY A 216 13.67 -26.37 14.54
C GLY A 216 13.69 -24.94 13.98
N ALA A 217 13.31 -23.97 14.81
CA ALA A 217 13.40 -22.56 14.45
C ALA A 217 14.86 -22.08 14.46
N GLY A 218 15.30 -21.45 13.38
CA GLY A 218 16.64 -20.84 13.29
C GLY A 218 17.22 -20.90 11.87
N GLN A 219 18.02 -19.90 11.52
CA GLN A 219 18.52 -19.70 10.16
C GLN A 219 19.54 -20.77 9.71
N CYS A 220 20.22 -21.42 10.67
CA CYS A 220 21.23 -22.45 10.42
C CYS A 220 20.86 -23.81 11.03
N GLN A 221 19.57 -24.12 11.10
CA GLN A 221 19.10 -25.42 11.59
C GLN A 221 19.25 -26.50 10.51
N ALA A 222 19.45 -27.73 10.96
CA ALA A 222 19.41 -28.90 10.10
C ALA A 222 17.98 -29.13 9.59
N THR A 223 17.84 -29.54 8.34
CA THR A 223 16.54 -29.93 7.80
C THR A 223 16.08 -31.22 8.47
N VAL A 224 14.84 -31.25 8.96
CA VAL A 224 14.22 -32.47 9.51
C VAL A 224 13.29 -33.05 8.45
N THR A 225 13.54 -34.28 8.03
CA THR A 225 12.71 -34.99 7.05
C THR A 225 12.03 -36.17 7.72
N CYS A 226 10.79 -36.46 7.35
CA CYS A 226 10.09 -37.65 7.80
C CYS A 226 10.30 -38.80 6.81
N GLU A 227 10.75 -39.96 7.30
CA GLU A 227 10.88 -41.17 6.49
C GLU A 227 9.50 -41.81 6.26
N ALA A 228 9.06 -41.88 5.00
CA ALA A 228 7.68 -42.24 4.66
C ALA A 228 7.29 -43.66 5.10
N SER A 229 8.24 -44.60 5.10
CA SER A 229 7.97 -46.01 5.44
C SER A 229 7.94 -46.30 6.94
N THR A 230 8.57 -45.46 7.77
CA THR A 230 8.69 -45.68 9.22
C THR A 230 8.03 -44.58 10.06
N GLY A 231 7.75 -43.43 9.46
CA GLY A 231 7.32 -42.22 10.15
C GLY A 231 8.38 -41.64 11.08
N GLN A 232 9.66 -42.03 10.96
CA GLN A 232 10.73 -41.52 11.81
C GLN A 232 11.21 -40.15 11.32
N CYS A 233 11.47 -39.24 12.26
CA CYS A 233 12.04 -37.93 11.96
C CYS A 233 13.56 -38.04 11.92
N ILE A 234 14.13 -37.80 10.74
CA ILE A 234 15.56 -37.86 10.49
C ILE A 234 16.08 -36.42 10.42
N GLU A 235 17.02 -36.08 11.30
CA GLU A 235 17.75 -34.83 11.23
C GLU A 235 18.85 -34.96 10.16
N GLY A 236 18.79 -34.10 9.15
CA GLY A 236 19.78 -34.01 8.09
C GLY A 236 20.99 -33.16 8.48
N ASN A 237 21.75 -32.73 7.48
CA ASN A 237 22.84 -31.77 7.68
C ASN A 237 22.35 -30.34 7.49
N VAL A 238 23.05 -29.38 8.12
CA VAL A 238 22.90 -27.97 7.79
C VAL A 238 23.44 -27.74 6.38
N VAL A 239 22.71 -26.98 5.55
CA VAL A 239 23.18 -26.57 4.23
C VAL A 239 24.24 -25.47 4.41
N VAL A 240 25.52 -25.88 4.40
CA VAL A 240 26.66 -24.97 4.54
C VAL A 240 26.63 -23.91 3.45
N GLY A 241 26.85 -22.66 3.82
CA GLY A 241 26.81 -21.52 2.89
C GLY A 241 25.45 -20.85 2.74
N THR A 242 24.38 -21.39 3.35
CA THR A 242 23.06 -20.72 3.39
C THR A 242 23.19 -19.34 4.02
N THR A 243 22.59 -18.33 3.39
CA THR A 243 22.59 -16.96 3.90
C THR A 243 21.90 -16.88 5.24
N CYS A 244 22.53 -16.22 6.21
CA CYS A 244 21.98 -15.99 7.54
C CYS A 244 22.34 -14.59 8.04
N ASP A 245 21.59 -14.12 9.02
CA ASP A 245 21.88 -12.89 9.74
C ASP A 245 22.79 -13.20 10.93
N THR A 246 23.95 -12.54 10.97
CA THR A 246 24.92 -12.71 12.06
C THR A 246 24.49 -11.98 13.34
N GLY A 247 23.48 -11.10 13.26
CA GLY A 247 23.09 -10.20 14.35
C GLY A 247 24.14 -9.12 14.66
N ASN A 248 25.24 -9.06 13.90
CA ASN A 248 26.31 -8.09 14.07
C ASN A 248 26.48 -7.30 12.76
N PRO A 249 26.09 -6.02 12.71
CA PRO A 249 26.26 -5.14 11.55
C PRO A 249 27.69 -5.00 11.01
N CYS A 250 28.72 -5.41 11.77
CA CYS A 250 30.11 -5.45 11.33
C CYS A 250 30.51 -6.77 10.68
N MET A 251 29.61 -7.73 10.55
CA MET A 251 29.85 -9.02 9.92
C MET A 251 28.97 -9.13 8.66
N LEU A 252 29.59 -8.99 7.50
CA LEU A 252 28.94 -9.02 6.19
C LEU A 252 28.81 -10.46 5.69
N ASN A 253 27.94 -10.70 4.71
CA ASN A 253 27.83 -11.99 4.01
C ASN A 253 27.68 -13.19 4.95
N GLY A 254 26.72 -13.12 5.88
CA GLY A 254 26.47 -14.18 6.85
C GLY A 254 26.14 -15.51 6.17
N ARG A 255 26.83 -16.57 6.59
CA ARG A 255 26.73 -17.93 6.06
C ARG A 255 26.67 -18.96 7.17
N CYS A 256 25.83 -19.97 7.00
CA CYS A 256 25.74 -21.09 7.93
C CYS A 256 26.93 -22.04 7.80
N THR A 257 27.44 -22.49 8.94
CA THR A 257 28.49 -23.52 9.04
C THR A 257 27.89 -24.88 9.38
N ALA A 258 28.69 -25.95 9.23
CA ALA A 258 28.28 -27.29 9.66
C ALA A 258 27.98 -27.38 11.17
N GLY A 259 28.55 -26.49 11.98
CA GLY A 259 28.34 -26.39 13.43
C GLY A 259 27.07 -25.64 13.85
N LYS A 260 26.10 -25.43 12.94
CA LYS A 260 24.84 -24.68 13.21
C LYS A 260 25.05 -23.20 13.57
N GLN A 261 26.21 -22.62 13.25
CA GLN A 261 26.54 -21.22 13.52
C GLN A 261 26.41 -20.36 12.26
N CYS A 262 25.89 -19.14 12.40
CA CYS A 262 25.96 -18.10 11.39
C CYS A 262 27.26 -17.30 11.56
N VAL A 263 28.14 -17.32 10.56
CA VAL A 263 29.40 -16.57 10.56
C VAL A 263 29.45 -15.63 9.36
N GLY A 264 30.10 -14.48 9.49
CA GLY A 264 30.26 -13.51 8.39
C GLY A 264 31.71 -13.09 8.17
N ASP A 265 31.92 -12.24 7.19
CA ASP A 265 33.21 -11.61 6.91
C ASP A 265 33.31 -10.26 7.63
N PRO A 266 34.42 -9.95 8.33
CA PRO A 266 34.58 -8.68 9.02
C PRO A 266 34.50 -7.48 8.06
N LYS A 267 33.68 -6.47 8.42
CA LYS A 267 33.55 -5.22 7.69
C LYS A 267 34.84 -4.41 7.78
N ALA A 268 35.43 -4.10 6.62
CA ALA A 268 36.61 -3.24 6.54
C ALA A 268 36.21 -1.74 6.63
N CYS A 269 36.93 -0.98 7.45
CA CYS A 269 36.75 0.46 7.61
C CYS A 269 37.99 1.20 7.07
N THR A 270 37.93 1.59 5.80
CA THR A 270 39.07 2.17 5.04
C THR A 270 38.79 3.54 4.43
N THR A 271 37.60 4.10 4.68
CA THR A 271 37.14 5.36 4.09
C THR A 271 36.69 6.32 5.21
N PRO A 272 37.62 7.10 5.80
CA PRO A 272 37.27 8.15 6.77
C PRO A 272 36.52 9.31 6.10
N MET A 273 35.76 10.07 6.89
CA MET A 273 35.04 11.26 6.40
C MET A 273 36.00 12.41 6.07
N ASN A 274 37.08 12.54 6.84
CA ASN A 274 38.14 13.51 6.62
C ASN A 274 39.50 12.80 6.58
N ALA A 275 39.93 12.34 5.41
CA ALA A 275 41.21 11.65 5.25
C ALA A 275 42.44 12.51 5.60
N GLN A 276 42.31 13.85 5.63
CA GLN A 276 43.40 14.74 6.02
C GLN A 276 43.60 14.77 7.55
N CYS A 277 42.52 14.61 8.33
CA CYS A 277 42.54 14.70 9.79
C CYS A 277 42.11 13.43 10.54
N GLN A 278 41.81 12.34 9.84
CA GLN A 278 41.49 11.03 10.44
C GLN A 278 42.42 9.96 9.86
N GLU A 279 42.68 8.92 10.65
CA GLU A 279 43.48 7.76 10.23
C GLU A 279 42.82 6.99 9.07
N SER A 280 43.65 6.33 8.26
CA SER A 280 43.17 5.60 7.07
C SER A 280 42.47 4.28 7.38
N THR A 281 42.61 3.77 8.60
CA THR A 281 41.99 2.52 9.07
C THR A 281 41.20 2.77 10.33
N GLY A 282 39.94 2.36 10.32
CA GLY A 282 39.03 2.48 11.46
C GLY A 282 38.60 1.13 12.03
N THR A 283 37.82 1.18 13.10
CA THR A 283 37.18 0.01 13.72
C THR A 283 35.68 0.10 13.49
N CYS A 284 35.05 -1.03 13.14
CA CYS A 284 33.59 -1.09 13.01
C CYS A 284 32.94 -1.27 14.38
N ASN A 285 31.95 -0.43 14.69
CA ASN A 285 31.18 -0.51 15.92
C ASN A 285 30.09 -1.60 15.81
N PRO A 286 30.13 -2.67 16.62
CA PRO A 286 29.27 -3.85 16.47
C PRO A 286 27.79 -3.59 16.82
N THR A 287 27.46 -2.42 17.38
CA THR A 287 26.08 -2.08 17.75
C THR A 287 25.35 -1.34 16.62
N ASN A 288 26.03 -0.42 15.93
CA ASN A 288 25.40 0.42 14.90
C ASN A 288 25.96 0.19 13.48
N GLY A 289 27.03 -0.59 13.33
CA GLY A 289 27.68 -0.86 12.04
C GLY A 289 28.47 0.31 11.46
N GLY A 290 28.63 1.40 12.20
CA GLY A 290 29.41 2.58 11.81
C GLY A 290 30.92 2.31 11.90
N CYS A 291 31.69 2.92 11.00
CA CYS A 291 33.15 2.90 11.07
C CYS A 291 33.66 4.12 11.84
N GLU A 292 34.44 3.88 12.89
CA GLU A 292 35.05 4.89 13.73
C GLU A 292 36.55 4.99 13.42
N TYR A 293 37.04 6.21 13.19
CA TYR A 293 38.43 6.48 12.80
C TYR A 293 39.09 7.37 13.85
N ALA A 294 40.30 7.02 14.27
CA ALA A 294 41.05 7.85 15.20
C ALA A 294 41.44 9.19 14.53
N PRO A 295 41.41 10.31 15.27
CA PRO A 295 41.86 11.59 14.74
C PRO A 295 43.40 11.63 14.62
N LYS A 296 43.89 12.30 13.59
CA LYS A 296 45.31 12.63 13.41
C LYS A 296 45.74 13.72 14.40
N PRO A 297 47.04 13.82 14.73
CA PRO A 297 47.54 14.83 15.67
C PRO A 297 47.26 16.26 15.20
N VAL A 298 47.21 17.18 16.17
CA VAL A 298 46.93 18.62 15.95
C VAL A 298 47.96 19.35 15.05
N SER A 299 49.05 18.70 14.70
CA SER A 299 50.09 19.23 13.80
C SER A 299 49.95 18.78 12.35
N ALA A 300 48.96 17.92 12.04
CA ALA A 300 48.72 17.48 10.67
C ALA A 300 48.13 18.64 9.84
N SER A 301 48.80 18.98 8.74
CA SER A 301 48.35 20.03 7.82
C SER A 301 47.11 19.59 7.04
N CYS A 302 46.15 20.48 6.84
CA CYS A 302 44.91 20.20 6.13
C CYS A 302 44.37 21.44 5.41
N VAL A 303 43.38 21.27 4.54
CA VAL A 303 42.62 22.37 3.94
C VAL A 303 41.14 22.17 4.27
N ASP A 304 40.49 23.20 4.82
CA ASP A 304 39.10 23.11 5.29
C ASP A 304 38.07 23.32 4.16
N GLY A 305 38.55 23.58 2.94
CA GLY A 305 37.73 23.80 1.76
C GLY A 305 37.23 25.23 1.61
N ASP A 306 37.51 26.14 2.55
CA ASP A 306 37.20 27.55 2.42
C ASP A 306 38.33 28.27 1.65
N VAL A 307 37.98 28.86 0.51
CA VAL A 307 38.93 29.56 -0.37
C VAL A 307 39.44 30.89 0.21
N CYS A 308 38.78 31.44 1.23
CA CYS A 308 39.22 32.61 2.00
C CYS A 308 40.16 32.25 3.15
N HIS A 309 40.37 30.96 3.41
CA HIS A 309 41.22 30.50 4.49
C HIS A 309 42.59 30.06 3.97
N ALA A 310 43.64 30.37 4.72
CA ALA A 310 44.94 29.75 4.51
C ALA A 310 44.90 28.29 5.02
N PRO A 311 45.73 27.37 4.46
CA PRO A 311 45.84 26.01 4.94
C PRO A 311 46.01 25.94 6.46
N GLY A 312 45.29 25.01 7.06
CA GLY A 312 45.12 24.88 8.49
C GLY A 312 45.84 23.67 9.07
N PHE A 313 45.50 23.40 10.33
CA PHE A 313 45.90 22.19 11.02
C PHE A 313 44.69 21.46 11.58
N CYS A 314 44.82 20.16 11.74
CA CYS A 314 43.80 19.36 12.38
C CYS A 314 43.63 19.74 13.85
N ASP A 315 42.42 19.57 14.39
CA ASP A 315 42.09 19.95 15.77
C ASP A 315 42.29 18.82 16.81
N GLY A 316 42.72 17.63 16.36
CA GLY A 316 42.84 16.45 17.21
C GLY A 316 41.50 15.74 17.51
N ALA A 317 40.39 16.25 16.97
CA ALA A 317 39.07 15.62 16.97
C ALA A 317 38.64 15.15 15.56
N GLY A 318 39.46 15.40 14.54
CA GLY A 318 39.24 14.93 13.16
C GLY A 318 38.74 16.02 12.22
N THR A 319 38.71 17.28 12.65
CA THR A 319 38.31 18.44 11.85
C THR A 319 39.54 19.20 11.37
N CYS A 320 39.43 19.81 10.20
CA CYS A 320 40.43 20.76 9.71
C CYS A 320 40.06 22.19 10.10
N ASN A 321 40.96 22.92 10.74
CA ASN A 321 40.77 24.33 11.07
C ASN A 321 41.67 25.22 10.20
N GLY A 322 41.12 25.81 9.12
CA GLY A 322 41.80 26.81 8.32
C GLY A 322 41.93 28.16 9.05
N THR A 323 42.86 29.00 8.59
CA THR A 323 43.09 30.33 9.18
C THR A 323 42.40 31.42 8.34
N PRO A 324 41.44 32.19 8.90
CA PRO A 324 40.76 33.25 8.15
C PRO A 324 41.69 34.35 7.65
N THR A 325 41.51 34.77 6.38
CA THR A 325 42.18 35.97 5.82
C THR A 325 41.15 37.07 5.51
N PRO A 326 40.82 37.96 6.47
CA PRO A 326 39.73 38.92 6.29
C PRO A 326 40.07 40.03 5.28
N CYS A 327 39.10 40.35 4.42
CA CYS A 327 39.15 41.48 3.48
C CYS A 327 38.82 42.80 4.20
N PRO A 328 39.63 43.87 4.05
CA PRO A 328 39.29 45.18 4.61
C PRO A 328 38.08 45.81 3.89
N SER A 329 37.31 46.66 4.58
CA SER A 329 36.24 47.43 3.93
C SER A 329 36.81 48.52 3.00
N ARG A 330 36.06 48.85 1.94
CA ARG A 330 36.41 49.91 0.97
C ARG A 330 35.16 50.71 0.62
N GLU A 331 35.28 52.04 0.64
CA GLU A 331 34.17 52.96 0.31
C GLU A 331 33.61 52.71 -1.10
N CYS A 332 32.30 52.89 -1.27
CA CYS A 332 31.51 52.58 -2.46
C CYS A 332 31.52 51.11 -2.92
N THR A 333 32.17 50.20 -2.20
CA THR A 333 32.31 48.80 -2.63
C THR A 333 31.99 47.80 -1.53
N THR A 334 31.62 46.59 -1.94
CA THR A 334 31.42 45.43 -1.08
C THR A 334 32.27 44.27 -1.56
N VAL A 335 32.57 43.31 -0.66
CA VAL A 335 33.38 42.13 -0.99
C VAL A 335 32.57 41.20 -1.88
N ALA A 336 33.00 41.04 -3.13
CA ALA A 336 32.38 40.16 -4.12
C ALA A 336 33.03 38.77 -4.14
N GLY A 337 34.24 38.63 -3.60
CA GLY A 337 34.95 37.35 -3.49
C GLY A 337 36.32 37.50 -2.83
N CYS A 338 36.95 36.36 -2.55
CA CYS A 338 38.28 36.26 -1.96
C CYS A 338 39.07 35.14 -2.65
N THR A 339 40.39 35.20 -2.52
CA THR A 339 41.31 34.09 -2.77
C THR A 339 42.33 34.09 -1.63
N ALA A 340 42.92 32.93 -1.35
CA ALA A 340 43.95 32.80 -0.33
C ALA A 340 45.07 33.85 -0.51
N ASN A 341 45.65 34.31 0.61
CA ASN A 341 46.68 35.36 0.67
C ASN A 341 46.18 36.80 0.38
N ASN A 342 45.09 37.23 1.03
CA ASN A 342 44.64 38.63 1.04
C ASN A 342 44.26 39.21 -0.34
N SER A 343 43.91 38.37 -1.31
CA SER A 343 43.50 38.83 -2.64
C SER A 343 41.97 38.86 -2.73
N CYS A 344 41.41 40.01 -2.37
CA CYS A 344 39.98 40.28 -2.31
C CYS A 344 39.48 40.94 -3.60
N ILE A 345 38.30 40.51 -4.04
CA ILE A 345 37.60 41.04 -5.20
C ILE A 345 36.45 41.90 -4.66
N TYR A 346 36.36 43.14 -5.14
CA TYR A 346 35.34 44.11 -4.75
C TYR A 346 34.41 44.41 -5.93
N ALA A 347 33.15 44.68 -5.64
CA ALA A 347 32.17 45.21 -6.59
C ALA A 347 31.49 46.45 -5.99
N GLY A 348 30.84 47.26 -6.83
CA GLY A 348 30.06 48.42 -6.36
C GLY A 348 29.00 47.98 -5.36
N ASP A 349 28.90 48.70 -4.24
CA ASP A 349 27.96 48.40 -3.17
C ASP A 349 26.58 49.01 -3.49
N PRO A 350 25.54 48.19 -3.77
CA PRO A 350 24.20 48.71 -4.05
C PRO A 350 23.61 49.46 -2.86
N ALA A 351 24.03 49.17 -1.62
CA ALA A 351 23.57 49.87 -0.43
C ALA A 351 24.14 51.28 -0.31
N GLN A 352 25.25 51.56 -1.00
CA GLN A 352 25.88 52.87 -1.03
C GLN A 352 25.57 53.65 -2.31
N PHE A 353 24.81 53.08 -3.25
CA PHE A 353 24.50 53.75 -4.52
C PHE A 353 23.87 55.13 -4.28
N ASP A 354 24.47 56.14 -4.91
CA ASP A 354 24.13 57.57 -4.77
C ASP A 354 24.26 58.16 -3.36
N LEU A 355 24.82 57.42 -2.40
CA LEU A 355 25.18 58.01 -1.12
C LEU A 355 26.43 58.89 -1.27
N PRO A 356 26.53 59.98 -0.50
CA PRO A 356 27.72 60.82 -0.48
C PRO A 356 28.99 60.02 -0.19
N CYS A 357 30.05 60.31 -0.92
CA CYS A 357 31.36 59.69 -0.74
C CYS A 357 32.46 60.75 -0.61
N SER A 358 33.66 60.31 -0.21
CA SER A 358 34.81 61.18 0.06
C SER A 358 35.03 62.29 -0.98
N GLN A 359 35.19 63.53 -0.51
CA GLN A 359 35.57 64.65 -1.39
C GLN A 359 37.05 64.59 -1.74
N ASP A 360 37.39 64.88 -2.99
CA ASP A 360 38.76 64.86 -3.52
C ASP A 360 39.44 66.24 -3.48
N GLU A 361 39.11 67.05 -2.46
CA GLU A 361 39.55 68.45 -2.29
C GLU A 361 39.10 69.42 -3.41
N SER A 362 38.46 68.93 -4.48
CA SER A 362 37.92 69.76 -5.56
C SER A 362 36.76 70.66 -5.13
N GLY A 363 36.13 70.36 -3.98
CA GLY A 363 34.91 71.02 -3.50
C GLY A 363 33.64 70.63 -4.27
N THR A 364 33.74 69.72 -5.23
CA THR A 364 32.64 69.21 -6.03
C THR A 364 31.91 68.12 -5.24
N PRO A 365 30.58 68.20 -5.04
CA PRO A 365 29.80 67.13 -4.42
C PRO A 365 29.95 65.81 -5.19
N ARG A 366 30.04 64.68 -4.47
CA ARG A 366 30.24 63.34 -5.03
C ARG A 366 29.38 62.30 -4.35
N VAL A 367 29.05 61.26 -5.11
CA VAL A 367 28.26 60.11 -4.71
C VAL A 367 28.82 58.80 -5.27
N CYS A 368 28.48 57.66 -4.66
CA CYS A 368 28.91 56.36 -5.16
C CYS A 368 28.13 55.93 -6.41
N SER A 369 28.85 55.53 -7.45
CA SER A 369 28.30 54.91 -8.66
C SER A 369 28.08 53.40 -8.50
N ALA A 370 27.29 52.82 -9.41
CA ALA A 370 27.04 51.38 -9.45
C ALA A 370 28.31 50.53 -9.69
N SER A 371 29.38 51.10 -10.24
CA SER A 371 30.69 50.43 -10.41
C SER A 371 31.58 50.52 -9.15
N GLY A 372 31.11 51.20 -8.11
CA GLY A 372 31.84 51.40 -6.86
C GLY A 372 32.88 52.51 -6.91
N GLN A 373 32.71 53.47 -7.82
CA GLN A 373 33.54 54.68 -7.89
C GLN A 373 32.84 55.87 -7.25
N CYS A 374 33.60 56.72 -6.56
CA CYS A 374 33.14 58.00 -6.03
C CYS A 374 33.21 59.09 -7.10
N VAL A 375 32.06 59.50 -7.63
CA VAL A 375 31.91 60.37 -8.82
C VAL A 375 30.93 61.51 -8.56
N ALA A 376 31.00 62.58 -9.33
CA ALA A 376 30.14 63.75 -9.12
C ALA A 376 28.65 63.42 -9.28
N PHE A 377 28.28 62.71 -10.36
CA PHE A 377 26.92 62.22 -10.60
C PHE A 377 26.93 60.69 -10.62
N PRO A 378 25.86 60.01 -10.16
CA PRO A 378 25.77 58.55 -10.16
C PRO A 378 25.61 57.96 -11.59
N TYR A 379 25.50 58.83 -12.59
CA TYR A 379 25.46 58.54 -14.02
C TYR A 379 26.40 59.48 -14.79
N THR A 380 26.67 59.17 -16.06
CA THR A 380 27.51 60.01 -16.93
C THR A 380 26.66 60.69 -18.01
N PRO A 381 26.42 62.01 -17.92
CA PRO A 381 25.83 62.78 -19.01
C PRO A 381 26.68 62.68 -20.28
N THR A 382 26.05 62.69 -21.45
CA THR A 382 26.75 62.59 -22.75
C THR A 382 27.24 63.95 -23.27
N ASN A 383 26.69 65.04 -22.75
CA ASN A 383 26.89 66.41 -23.22
C ASN A 383 27.92 67.20 -22.41
N PHE A 384 28.27 66.76 -21.20
CA PHE A 384 29.37 67.31 -20.40
C PHE A 384 29.87 66.27 -19.39
N ASN A 385 31.09 66.45 -18.87
CA ASN A 385 31.63 65.61 -17.80
C ASN A 385 31.45 66.32 -16.44
N PRO A 386 30.60 65.82 -15.54
CA PRO A 386 30.37 66.48 -14.25
C PRO A 386 31.58 66.38 -13.31
N ASN A 387 32.47 65.39 -13.49
CA ASN A 387 33.61 65.17 -12.61
C ASN A 387 34.74 66.20 -12.78
N VAL A 388 34.71 67.02 -13.84
CA VAL A 388 35.77 68.02 -14.11
C VAL A 388 35.37 69.44 -13.76
N ILE A 389 34.13 69.66 -13.31
CA ILE A 389 33.68 70.99 -12.88
C ILE A 389 34.28 71.27 -11.50
N PRO A 390 35.12 72.32 -11.34
CA PRO A 390 35.68 72.69 -10.04
C PRO A 390 34.58 73.12 -9.07
N GLY A 391 34.69 72.74 -7.79
CA GLY A 391 33.69 73.08 -6.78
C GLY A 391 33.48 74.58 -6.57
N GLY A 392 34.50 75.39 -6.86
CA GLY A 392 34.43 76.86 -6.83
C GLY A 392 33.54 77.46 -7.91
N ASP A 393 33.29 76.74 -9.01
CA ASP A 393 32.37 77.16 -10.08
C ASP A 393 30.91 76.78 -9.77
N ILE A 394 30.69 75.91 -8.78
CA ILE A 394 29.39 75.33 -8.40
C ILE A 394 28.74 76.17 -7.30
N GLY A 395 27.86 77.07 -7.73
CA GLY A 395 27.17 78.03 -6.85
C GLY A 395 25.73 77.71 -6.51
N GLU A 396 25.02 78.69 -5.96
CA GLU A 396 23.57 78.62 -5.77
C GLU A 396 22.85 79.49 -6.80
N LEU A 397 21.84 78.94 -7.47
CA LEU A 397 20.91 79.71 -8.29
C LEU A 397 19.59 79.81 -7.53
N ARG A 398 19.38 80.98 -6.93
CA ARG A 398 18.16 81.34 -6.20
C ARG A 398 17.50 82.56 -6.82
N THR A 399 16.22 82.48 -7.11
CA THR A 399 15.41 83.63 -7.55
C THR A 399 14.36 83.95 -6.50
N THR A 400 13.95 85.22 -6.39
CA THR A 400 12.91 85.64 -5.43
C THR A 400 11.56 85.97 -6.10
N GLY A 401 11.50 85.87 -7.43
CA GLY A 401 10.31 86.12 -8.26
C GLY A 401 10.56 85.72 -9.71
N PRO A 402 9.64 86.05 -10.64
CA PRO A 402 9.81 85.75 -12.07
C PRO A 402 11.02 86.47 -12.67
N VAL A 403 11.85 85.74 -13.42
CA VAL A 403 13.08 86.27 -14.03
C VAL A 403 13.25 85.79 -15.47
N VAL A 404 13.87 86.64 -16.28
CA VAL A 404 14.28 86.31 -17.66
C VAL A 404 15.80 86.19 -17.72
N PHE A 405 16.31 85.03 -18.13
CA PHE A 405 17.70 84.83 -18.50
C PHE A 405 17.85 84.97 -20.02
N ASP A 406 18.56 86.01 -20.47
CA ASP A 406 18.90 86.18 -21.88
C ASP A 406 20.25 85.51 -22.16
N THR A 407 20.22 84.45 -22.98
CA THR A 407 21.38 83.61 -23.27
C THR A 407 22.39 84.27 -24.20
N GLU A 408 22.02 85.34 -24.92
CA GLU A 408 22.93 86.05 -25.82
C GLU A 408 23.82 87.02 -25.03
N THR A 409 23.23 87.72 -24.08
CA THR A 409 23.93 88.69 -23.22
C THR A 409 24.38 88.10 -21.88
N GLN A 410 23.92 86.89 -21.52
CA GLN A 410 24.11 86.24 -20.23
C GLN A 410 23.63 87.09 -19.03
N THR A 411 22.57 87.88 -19.24
CA THR A 411 22.01 88.79 -18.22
C THR A 411 20.68 88.29 -17.68
N TRP A 412 20.41 88.58 -16.40
CA TRP A 412 19.14 88.28 -15.76
C TRP A 412 18.31 89.55 -15.59
N THR A 413 17.01 89.48 -15.89
CA THR A 413 16.09 90.62 -15.74
C THR A 413 14.84 90.22 -14.95
N PRO A 414 14.52 90.90 -13.84
CA PRO A 414 15.35 91.91 -13.17
C PRO A 414 16.56 91.28 -12.44
N GLN A 415 17.75 91.88 -12.52
CA GLN A 415 18.92 91.41 -11.75
C GLN A 415 18.77 91.72 -10.25
N ALA A 416 18.35 92.95 -9.92
CA ALA A 416 18.08 93.36 -8.54
C ALA A 416 16.65 92.98 -8.14
N ASN A 417 16.47 92.47 -6.91
CA ASN A 417 15.17 92.11 -6.34
C ASN A 417 14.37 91.09 -7.20
N GLY A 418 15.07 90.12 -7.81
CA GLY A 418 14.43 89.02 -8.54
C GLY A 418 15.41 87.96 -9.04
N GLY A 419 16.50 88.39 -9.71
CA GLY A 419 17.55 87.55 -10.30
C GLY A 419 18.50 86.90 -9.29
N PRO A 420 19.25 85.87 -9.72
CA PRO A 420 20.23 85.19 -8.87
C PRO A 420 21.50 86.02 -8.68
N ASP A 421 22.26 85.70 -7.63
CA ASP A 421 23.63 86.20 -7.46
C ASP A 421 24.55 85.54 -8.51
N THR A 422 24.85 86.28 -9.57
CA THR A 422 25.69 85.80 -10.68
C THR A 422 27.17 85.69 -10.33
N THR A 423 27.58 86.10 -9.11
CA THR A 423 28.94 85.87 -8.60
C THR A 423 29.07 84.53 -7.88
N ALA A 424 27.95 83.87 -7.58
CA ALA A 424 27.96 82.62 -6.83
C ALA A 424 28.32 81.40 -7.69
N PHE A 425 28.10 81.44 -9.01
CA PHE A 425 28.36 80.35 -9.96
C PHE A 425 29.00 80.85 -11.25
N SER A 426 29.67 79.96 -11.98
CA SER A 426 30.26 80.25 -13.29
C SER A 426 29.38 79.74 -14.42
N VAL A 427 29.23 80.51 -15.50
CA VAL A 427 28.58 80.02 -16.74
C VAL A 427 29.66 79.51 -17.69
N HIS A 428 29.63 78.22 -18.02
CA HIS A 428 30.60 77.57 -18.90
C HIS A 428 30.04 77.38 -20.30
N PRO A 429 30.59 78.06 -21.33
CA PRO A 429 30.30 77.75 -22.71
C PRO A 429 30.83 76.35 -23.08
N LEU A 430 29.96 75.47 -23.55
CA LEU A 430 30.34 74.18 -24.11
C LEU A 430 30.21 74.22 -25.64
N PRO A 431 31.28 73.93 -26.39
CA PRO A 431 31.24 73.93 -27.85
C PRO A 431 30.29 72.85 -28.38
N GLN A 432 29.55 73.17 -29.44
CA GLN A 432 28.71 72.22 -30.18
C GLN A 432 29.30 71.95 -31.57
N THR A 433 29.06 70.75 -32.09
CA THR A 433 29.45 70.38 -33.46
C THR A 433 28.45 70.91 -34.49
N GLY A 434 28.88 71.11 -35.74
CA GLY A 434 27.97 71.42 -36.85
C GLY A 434 27.51 72.88 -36.95
N GLY A 435 28.22 73.82 -36.29
CA GLY A 435 27.91 75.26 -36.37
C GLY A 435 26.75 75.71 -35.48
N ALA A 436 26.28 74.84 -34.59
CA ALA A 436 25.28 75.18 -33.59
C ALA A 436 25.86 76.11 -32.51
N PRO A 437 25.05 76.99 -31.88
CA PRO A 437 25.51 77.84 -30.79
C PRO A 437 25.99 77.02 -29.60
N GLU A 438 27.04 77.49 -28.93
CA GLU A 438 27.54 76.89 -27.71
C GLU A 438 26.46 76.78 -26.63
N ILE A 439 26.45 75.67 -25.89
CA ILE A 439 25.58 75.48 -24.73
C ILE A 439 26.12 76.32 -23.56
N LEU A 440 25.24 76.95 -22.79
CA LEU A 440 25.56 77.54 -21.52
C LEU A 440 25.33 76.52 -20.40
N LEU A 441 26.41 75.91 -19.90
CA LEU A 441 26.36 75.06 -18.72
C LEU A 441 26.44 75.93 -17.46
N ILE A 442 25.44 75.81 -16.61
CA ILE A 442 25.34 76.50 -15.32
C ILE A 442 25.35 75.43 -14.23
N PRO A 443 26.50 75.14 -13.60
CA PRO A 443 26.60 74.18 -12.53
C PRO A 443 26.21 74.83 -11.20
N VAL A 444 25.30 74.19 -10.47
CA VAL A 444 24.78 74.70 -9.20
C VAL A 444 24.67 73.58 -8.17
N ARG A 445 24.88 73.89 -6.90
CA ARG A 445 24.58 72.98 -5.78
C ARG A 445 23.11 73.08 -5.35
N THR A 446 22.51 74.24 -5.58
CA THR A 446 21.11 74.50 -5.28
C THR A 446 20.45 75.20 -6.46
N LEU A 447 19.33 74.64 -6.94
CA LEU A 447 18.42 75.30 -7.87
C LEU A 447 17.10 75.56 -7.14
N ALA A 448 16.81 76.82 -6.80
CA ALA A 448 15.59 77.19 -6.09
C ALA A 448 14.92 78.40 -6.75
N LEU A 449 13.70 78.21 -7.23
CA LEU A 449 12.96 79.24 -7.97
C LEU A 449 11.90 79.88 -7.09
N GLY A 450 11.95 81.21 -6.93
CA GLY A 450 10.92 82.02 -6.29
C GLY A 450 9.82 82.51 -7.24
N GLY A 451 9.93 82.18 -8.52
CA GLY A 451 8.97 82.48 -9.59
C GLY A 451 9.41 81.85 -10.91
N GLU A 452 8.65 82.04 -11.98
CA GLU A 452 8.97 81.51 -13.32
C GLU A 452 10.38 81.91 -13.78
N LEU A 453 11.17 80.93 -14.23
CA LEU A 453 12.44 81.18 -14.92
C LEU A 453 12.20 81.08 -16.43
N ARG A 454 12.21 82.22 -17.11
CA ARG A 454 12.10 82.27 -18.56
C ARG A 454 13.48 82.41 -19.21
N ILE A 455 13.80 81.51 -20.13
CA ILE A 455 15.06 81.52 -20.87
C ILE A 455 14.78 81.99 -22.30
N VAL A 456 15.48 83.02 -22.74
CA VAL A 456 15.36 83.63 -24.08
C VAL A 456 16.72 83.68 -24.79
N GLY A 457 16.69 83.93 -26.10
CA GLY A 457 17.89 83.94 -26.93
C GLY A 457 18.17 82.57 -27.56
N THR A 458 19.24 82.47 -28.32
CA THR A 458 19.48 81.34 -29.25
C THR A 458 20.39 80.23 -28.71
N ARG A 459 21.09 80.44 -27.59
CA ARG A 459 22.04 79.45 -27.04
C ARG A 459 21.32 78.47 -26.09
N PRO A 460 21.50 77.15 -26.24
CA PRO A 460 20.94 76.17 -25.30
C PRO A 460 21.49 76.35 -23.88
N VAL A 461 20.76 75.91 -22.86
CA VAL A 461 21.19 75.97 -21.45
C VAL A 461 21.14 74.58 -20.81
N ILE A 462 22.16 74.23 -20.04
CA ILE A 462 22.14 73.09 -19.11
C ILE A 462 22.22 73.66 -17.69
N LEU A 463 21.20 73.40 -16.86
CA LEU A 463 21.28 73.60 -15.41
C LEU A 463 21.75 72.28 -14.79
N ALA A 464 23.03 72.18 -14.45
CA ALA A 464 23.61 70.96 -13.85
C ALA A 464 23.57 71.08 -12.33
N VAL A 465 22.68 70.32 -11.68
CA VAL A 465 22.48 70.39 -10.24
C VAL A 465 23.30 69.28 -9.54
N TYR A 466 24.28 69.67 -8.73
CA TYR A 466 25.17 68.80 -7.95
C TYR A 466 24.66 68.55 -6.51
N GLY A 467 23.43 68.96 -6.24
CA GLY A 467 22.77 68.85 -4.95
C GLY A 467 21.26 68.91 -5.15
N ASP A 468 20.57 69.75 -4.38
CA ASP A 468 19.11 69.77 -4.38
C ASP A 468 18.53 70.72 -5.44
N ALA A 469 17.52 70.23 -6.19
CA ALA A 469 16.70 71.02 -7.09
C ALA A 469 15.27 71.11 -6.56
N THR A 470 14.84 72.32 -6.16
CA THR A 470 13.46 72.59 -5.74
C THR A 470 12.73 73.34 -6.85
N LEU A 471 12.06 72.59 -7.72
CA LEU A 471 11.30 73.13 -8.86
C LEU A 471 9.83 73.34 -8.49
N SER A 472 9.54 74.44 -7.80
CA SER A 472 8.18 74.86 -7.45
C SER A 472 7.53 75.77 -8.49
N HIS A 473 8.27 76.15 -9.54
CA HIS A 473 7.86 77.06 -10.59
C HIS A 473 8.37 76.59 -11.96
N ASP A 474 7.74 77.06 -13.02
CA ASP A 474 8.07 76.67 -14.38
C ASP A 474 9.43 77.22 -14.86
N ILE A 475 10.16 76.40 -15.62
CA ILE A 475 11.32 76.82 -16.41
C ILE A 475 10.91 76.80 -17.88
N LEU A 476 10.81 77.97 -18.50
CA LEU A 476 10.28 78.12 -19.86
C LEU A 476 11.37 78.56 -20.84
N ALA A 477 11.79 77.67 -21.74
CA ALA A 477 12.60 78.04 -22.91
C ALA A 477 11.69 78.61 -24.01
N SER A 478 11.59 79.93 -24.10
CA SER A 478 10.58 80.61 -24.92
C SER A 478 11.14 81.22 -26.19
N GLY A 479 10.47 80.98 -27.33
CA GLY A 479 10.63 81.84 -28.51
C GLY A 479 9.97 83.20 -28.28
N ARG A 480 10.43 84.24 -28.99
CA ARG A 480 9.87 85.60 -28.88
C ARG A 480 9.70 86.25 -30.26
N ILE A 481 8.79 87.22 -30.35
CA ILE A 481 8.70 88.10 -31.52
C ILE A 481 9.56 89.33 -31.26
N VAL A 482 10.58 89.56 -32.09
CA VAL A 482 11.41 90.78 -32.04
C VAL A 482 11.19 91.54 -33.35
N ASN A 483 10.74 92.79 -33.27
CA ASN A 483 10.47 93.65 -34.43
C ASN A 483 9.58 92.97 -35.51
N GLY A 484 8.59 92.18 -35.08
CA GLY A 484 7.65 91.48 -35.97
C GLY A 484 8.14 90.14 -36.54
N ALA A 485 9.38 89.72 -36.25
CA ALA A 485 9.92 88.44 -36.69
C ALA A 485 10.01 87.42 -35.53
N PRO A 486 9.67 86.13 -35.76
CA PRO A 486 9.86 85.09 -34.75
C PRO A 486 11.35 84.76 -34.57
N VAL A 487 11.82 84.86 -33.33
CA VAL A 487 13.14 84.41 -32.89
C VAL A 487 12.95 83.11 -32.11
N PRO A 488 13.62 82.01 -32.51
CA PRO A 488 13.59 80.76 -31.76
C PRO A 488 14.04 80.95 -30.31
N GLY A 489 13.46 80.17 -29.38
CA GLY A 489 13.93 80.13 -28.00
C GLY A 489 15.26 79.39 -27.87
N ALA A 490 15.78 79.27 -26.65
CA ALA A 490 17.06 78.60 -26.38
C ALA A 490 17.05 77.17 -26.94
N GLY A 491 17.92 76.89 -27.91
CA GLY A 491 18.00 75.60 -28.63
C GLY A 491 16.92 75.34 -29.69
N GLY A 492 15.95 76.25 -29.86
CA GLY A 492 14.87 76.13 -30.86
C GLY A 492 15.31 76.34 -32.31
N ASN A 493 16.57 76.70 -32.53
CA ASN A 493 17.22 76.80 -33.84
C ASN A 493 17.94 75.51 -34.27
N GLN A 494 17.85 74.44 -33.48
CA GLN A 494 18.49 73.15 -33.76
C GLN A 494 17.44 72.06 -34.05
N ALA A 495 17.71 71.24 -35.06
CA ALA A 495 16.92 70.04 -35.35
C ALA A 495 17.53 68.84 -34.62
N CYS A 496 16.91 68.40 -33.53
CA CYS A 496 17.32 67.22 -32.78
C CYS A 496 16.50 65.98 -33.20
N ALA A 497 17.09 64.80 -33.15
CA ALA A 497 16.32 63.56 -33.16
C ALA A 497 15.44 63.50 -31.90
N ALA A 498 14.23 62.92 -32.01
CA ALA A 498 13.37 62.73 -30.86
C ALA A 498 14.09 61.89 -29.80
N SER A 499 14.29 62.45 -28.61
CA SER A 499 14.84 61.77 -27.45
C SER A 499 13.94 62.09 -26.27
N GLN A 500 13.48 61.05 -25.57
CA GLN A 500 12.72 61.19 -24.34
C GLN A 500 13.68 60.95 -23.18
N GLY A 501 13.78 61.91 -22.25
CA GLY A 501 14.42 61.66 -20.96
C GLY A 501 13.67 60.58 -20.20
N LYS A 502 14.31 59.93 -19.21
CA LYS A 502 13.57 59.09 -18.27
C LYS A 502 12.69 59.99 -17.39
N GLU A 503 11.54 59.49 -16.95
CA GLU A 503 10.73 60.20 -15.94
C GLU A 503 11.55 60.37 -14.67
N GLY A 504 11.67 61.60 -14.17
CA GLY A 504 12.22 61.86 -12.84
C GLY A 504 11.26 61.32 -11.78
N GLN A 505 11.78 60.65 -10.75
CA GLN A 505 10.96 60.17 -9.64
C GLN A 505 10.80 61.30 -8.61
N PHE A 506 9.56 61.72 -8.35
CA PHE A 506 9.27 62.63 -7.24
C PHE A 506 9.34 61.85 -5.91
N SER A 507 10.42 62.04 -5.15
CA SER A 507 10.50 61.54 -3.77
C SER A 507 10.39 62.70 -2.78
N GLY A 508 9.26 62.75 -2.06
CA GLY A 508 9.12 63.63 -0.91
C GLY A 508 10.02 63.13 0.22
N GLY A 509 11.23 63.66 0.30
CA GLY A 509 12.21 63.36 1.34
C GLY A 509 13.34 62.44 0.87
N GLY A 510 14.33 63.02 0.20
CA GLY A 510 15.62 62.40 -0.11
C GLY A 510 15.61 61.45 -1.31
N GLY A 511 15.94 61.96 -2.51
CA GLY A 511 16.26 61.09 -3.65
C GLY A 511 16.01 61.69 -5.05
N GLN A 512 17.12 61.80 -5.79
CA GLN A 512 17.39 61.49 -7.21
C GLN A 512 16.33 61.64 -8.30
N GLY A 513 16.79 62.21 -9.41
CA GLY A 513 16.22 62.10 -10.76
C GLY A 513 16.52 63.33 -11.59
#